data_AF-A0AA41HBB4-F1
#
_entry.id   AF-A0AA41HBB4-F1
#
_cell.length_a   1.000
_cell.length_b   1.000
_cell.length_c   1.000
_cell.angle_alpha   90.00
_cell.angle_beta   90.00
_cell.angle_gamma   90.00
#
_symmetry.space_group_name_H-M   'P 1'
#
loop_
_entity.id
_entity.type
_entity.pdbx_description
1 polymer ?
#
loop_
_entity_poly.entity_id
_entity_poly.type
_entity_poly.pdbx_seq_one_letter_code
_entity_poly.pdbx_strand_id
1 'polypeptide(L)' 'MTQSQKWEVFFHDEFDPEFDAFSKDVQDELLAVAVAVRELGPAADHPHAEATQPAKVQTKSSKGKK' A
#
# COMPACT_ATOMS: atom_id res chain seq x y z
N MET A 1 5.89 -20.34 17.58
CA MET A 1 4.46 -19.98 17.47
C MET A 1 4.41 -18.51 17.10
N THR A 2 4.44 -18.19 15.81
CA THR A 2 4.42 -16.79 15.35
C THR A 2 3.01 -16.26 15.53
N GLN A 3 2.84 -15.26 16.39
CA GLN A 3 1.54 -14.69 16.67
C GLN A 3 0.97 -14.04 15.41
N SER A 4 -0.24 -14.46 15.00
CA SER A 4 -1.08 -13.77 14.02
C SER A 4 -1.50 -12.41 14.59
N GLN A 5 -0.64 -11.40 14.45
CA GLN A 5 -1.08 -10.01 14.60
C GLN A 5 -1.82 -9.65 13.33
N LYS A 6 -3.16 -9.60 13.42
CA LYS A 6 -4.00 -9.07 12.33
C LYS A 6 -3.62 -7.61 12.13
N TRP A 7 -3.37 -7.23 10.88
CA TRP A 7 -3.01 -5.88 10.53
C TRP A 7 -4.25 -5.01 10.46
N GLU A 8 -4.17 -3.81 11.00
CA GLU A 8 -5.24 -2.82 10.85
C GLU A 8 -5.15 -2.22 9.45
N VAL A 9 -6.27 -2.27 8.72
CA VAL A 9 -6.36 -1.76 7.34
C VAL A 9 -7.47 -0.74 7.31
N PHE A 10 -7.16 0.46 6.84
CA PHE A 10 -8.09 1.56 6.69
C PHE A 10 -7.95 2.18 5.31
N PHE A 11 -9.09 2.58 4.74
CA PHE A 11 -9.13 3.48 3.60
C PHE A 11 -9.28 4.91 4.10
N HIS A 12 -8.70 5.85 3.36
CA HIS A 12 -8.84 7.28 3.68
C HIS A 12 -10.22 7.76 3.22
N ASP A 13 -10.84 8.71 3.94
CA ASP A 13 -12.18 9.22 3.59
C ASP A 13 -12.23 9.83 2.18
N GLU A 14 -11.09 10.37 1.70
CA GLU A 14 -10.97 10.90 0.33
C GLU A 14 -11.06 9.82 -0.76
N PHE A 15 -10.84 8.54 -0.40
CA PHE A 15 -10.92 7.41 -1.32
C PHE A 15 -12.35 6.91 -1.52
N ASP A 16 -13.28 7.19 -0.60
CA ASP A 16 -14.68 6.78 -0.71
C ASP A 16 -15.35 7.19 -2.04
N PRO A 17 -15.25 8.45 -2.52
CA PRO A 17 -15.82 8.83 -3.81
C PRO A 17 -15.17 8.14 -5.02
N GLU A 18 -13.89 7.76 -4.90
CA GLU A 18 -13.18 7.00 -5.95
C GLU A 18 -13.62 5.54 -5.96
N PHE A 19 -13.77 4.94 -4.78
CA PHE A 19 -14.25 3.58 -4.62
C PHE A 19 -15.68 3.40 -5.16
N ASP A 20 -16.57 4.33 -4.83
CA ASP A 20 -17.96 4.34 -5.30
C ASP A 20 -18.07 4.53 -6.82
N ALA A 21 -17.10 5.18 -7.45
CA ALA A 21 -17.05 5.36 -8.89
C ALA A 21 -16.59 4.10 -9.65
N PHE A 22 -15.98 3.12 -8.96
CA PHE A 22 -15.54 1.88 -9.60
C PHE A 22 -16.67 0.91 -9.88
N SER A 23 -16.45 0.05 -10.87
CA SER A 23 -17.30 -1.11 -11.14
C SER A 23 -17.34 -2.04 -9.94
N LYS A 24 -18.47 -2.74 -9.77
CA LYS A 24 -18.65 -3.71 -8.69
C LYS A 24 -17.53 -4.77 -8.62
N ASP A 25 -17.11 -5.29 -9.77
CA ASP A 25 -16.00 -6.26 -9.84
C ASP A 25 -14.68 -5.66 -9.30
N VAL A 26 -14.40 -4.39 -9.58
CA VAL A 26 -13.18 -3.72 -9.10
C VAL A 26 -13.26 -3.45 -7.60
N GLN A 27 -14.43 -3.06 -7.09
CA GLN A 27 -14.66 -2.89 -5.66
C GLN A 27 -14.46 -4.21 -4.90
N ASP A 28 -15.03 -5.31 -5.41
CA ASP A 28 -14.90 -6.65 -4.82
C ASP A 28 -13.43 -7.12 -4.79
N GLU A 29 -12.65 -6.88 -5.85
CA GLU A 29 -11.20 -7.19 -5.89
C GLU A 29 -10.39 -6.35 -4.89
N LEU A 30 -10.63 -5.04 -4.78
CA LEU A 30 -9.95 -4.17 -3.82
C LEU A 30 -10.21 -4.59 -2.37
N LEU A 31 -11.45 -4.98 -2.05
CA LEU A 31 -11.82 -5.49 -0.74
C LEU A 31 -11.18 -6.86 -0.47
N ALA A 32 -11.08 -7.74 -1.47
CA ALA A 32 -10.40 -9.02 -1.35
C ALA A 32 -8.90 -8.84 -1.02
N VAL A 33 -8.24 -7.88 -1.66
CA VAL A 33 -6.84 -7.51 -1.35
C VAL A 33 -6.72 -6.97 0.07
N ALA A 34 -7.62 -6.07 0.51
CA ALA A 34 -7.61 -5.54 1.88
C ALA A 34 -7.77 -6.63 2.94
N VAL A 35 -8.62 -7.64 2.68
CA VAL A 35 -8.76 -8.82 3.54
C VAL A 35 -7.45 -9.61 3.61
N ALA A 36 -6.79 -9.85 2.47
CA ALA A 36 -5.50 -10.54 2.44
C ALA A 36 -4.41 -9.79 3.23
N VAL A 37 -4.34 -8.46 3.10
CA VAL A 37 -3.41 -7.60 3.85
C VAL A 37 -3.69 -7.65 5.36
N ARG A 38 -4.96 -7.64 5.77
CA ARG A 38 -5.34 -7.79 7.18
C ARG A 38 -4.85 -9.10 7.78
N GLU A 39 -4.85 -10.19 7.00
CA GLU A 39 -4.48 -11.53 7.48
C GLU A 39 -2.98 -11.84 7.38
N LEU A 40 -2.32 -11.39 6.30
CA LEU A 40 -0.94 -11.75 5.98
C LEU A 40 0.05 -10.59 6.18
N GLY A 41 -0.44 -9.35 6.30
CA GLY A 41 0.40 -8.16 6.46
C GLY A 41 1.32 -7.92 5.25
N PRO A 42 2.56 -7.46 5.47
CA PRO A 42 3.56 -7.26 4.42
C PRO A 42 3.91 -8.53 3.62
N ALA A 43 3.52 -9.71 4.10
CA ALA A 43 3.68 -10.98 3.40
C ALA A 43 2.49 -11.31 2.47
N ALA A 44 1.46 -10.45 2.42
CA ALA A 44 0.48 -10.42 1.35
C ALA A 44 1.15 -9.93 0.05
N ASP A 45 2.15 -10.68 -0.44
CA ASP A 45 2.90 -10.36 -1.64
C ASP A 45 1.92 -10.33 -2.82
N HIS A 46 1.59 -9.12 -3.27
CA HIS A 46 0.73 -8.88 -4.42
C HIS A 46 1.65 -8.72 -5.63
N PRO A 47 1.47 -9.47 -6.74
CA PRO A 47 2.30 -9.32 -7.93
C PRO A 47 2.25 -7.92 -8.58
N HIS A 48 1.33 -7.05 -8.14
CA HIS A 48 1.13 -5.69 -8.67
C HIS A 48 1.31 -4.56 -7.64
N ALA A 49 1.51 -4.86 -6.35
CA ALA A 49 1.75 -3.80 -5.37
C ALA A 49 3.26 -3.48 -5.36
N GLU A 50 3.73 -2.73 -6.36
CA GLU A 50 5.01 -2.04 -6.22
C GLU A 50 4.85 -1.08 -5.03
N ALA A 51 5.43 -1.47 -3.89
CA ALA A 51 5.63 -0.59 -2.77
C ALA A 51 6.33 0.67 -3.30
N THR A 52 5.58 1.77 -3.41
CA THR A 52 6.15 3.06 -3.82
C THR A 52 7.16 3.45 -2.75
N GLN A 53 8.44 3.29 -3.07
CA GLN A 53 9.52 3.71 -2.21
C GLN A 53 9.39 5.22 -1.99
N PRO A 54 9.55 5.74 -0.75
CA PRO A 54 9.69 7.18 -0.59
C PRO A 54 10.91 7.62 -1.40
N ALA A 55 10.70 8.56 -2.31
CA ALA A 55 11.72 9.10 -3.18
C ALA A 55 12.98 9.45 -2.39
N LYS A 56 14.10 8.76 -2.66
CA LYS A 56 15.42 9.16 -2.17
C LYS A 56 15.72 10.53 -2.77
N VAL A 57 15.57 11.60 -1.99
CA VAL A 57 16.17 12.91 -2.29
C VAL A 57 17.69 12.75 -2.26
N GLN A 58 18.25 12.39 -3.40
CA GLN A 58 19.67 12.40 -3.66
C GLN A 58 20.07 13.85 -3.98
N THR A 59 20.19 14.71 -2.96
CA THR A 59 20.86 15.99 -3.14
C THR A 59 22.36 15.74 -3.26
N LYS A 60 22.80 15.64 -4.50
CA LYS A 60 24.21 15.73 -4.89
C LYS A 60 24.64 17.19 -4.67
N SER A 61 24.98 17.55 -3.44
CA SER A 61 25.71 18.81 -3.22
C SER A 61 27.18 18.58 -3.51
N SER A 62 27.51 18.70 -4.79
CA SER A 62 28.83 19.06 -5.26
C SER A 62 29.17 20.47 -4.76
N LYS A 63 30.23 20.66 -3.94
CA LYS A 63 31.24 21.73 -4.17
C LYS A 63 32.39 21.74 -3.15
N GLY A 64 33.63 21.79 -3.69
CA GLY A 64 34.86 22.33 -3.07
C GLY A 64 35.57 21.34 -2.14
N LYS A 65 36.80 20.86 -2.37
CA LYS A 65 38.02 21.43 -2.95
C LYS A 65 38.39 22.79 -2.37
N LYS A 66 38.93 22.79 -1.15
CA LYS A 66 40.25 23.34 -0.82
C LYS A 66 40.71 22.87 0.55
#